data_AF-A0A1I2AA71-F1
#
_entry.id   AF-A0A1I2AA71-F1
#
_cell.length_a   1.000
_cell.length_b   1.000
_cell.length_c   1.000
_cell.angle_alpha   90.00
_cell.angle_beta   90.00
_cell.angle_gamma   90.00
#
_symmetry.space_group_name_H-M   'P 1'
#
loop_
_entity.id
_entity.type
_entity.pdbx_description
1 polymer ?
#
loop_
_entity_poly.entity_id
_entity_poly.type
_entity_poly.pdbx_seq_one_letter_code
_entity_poly.pdbx_strand_id
1 'polypeptide(L)'
;MYKINFKIWNKSCMAGSLMLLLLLTGCGGMKESALTGHQAIPEAFEGQTDTTQNGLSWKELFSDQRLQELIDTAMLHNYEMKTGLQRINVAEANLRLARSRQLPSVQADLSAGLDKFGKYTIDGVGNYDTNFSPNIDSKRNIPNPTGNFFAGFRSSWELDIWGKLNKRKQAAFLRYLASKEGQRWYQTQLVSQVALLYFELLTLDKEAHILQQNIRLQEKGVEIIEAQLAGGRATALAVSQFRAQLMGTKGRAYEIRQSQKET
;
A
#
# COMPACT_ATOMS: atom_id res chain seq x y z
N MET A 1 -85.81 7.79 -10.59
CA MET A 1 -84.79 8.80 -10.94
C MET A 1 -83.84 8.95 -9.76
N TYR A 2 -82.73 8.20 -9.72
CA TYR A 2 -81.69 8.34 -8.69
C TYR A 2 -80.32 8.27 -9.39
N LYS A 3 -79.65 9.42 -9.52
CA LYS A 3 -78.28 9.51 -10.05
C LYS A 3 -77.31 9.31 -8.88
N ILE A 4 -76.61 8.18 -8.87
CA ILE A 4 -75.53 7.92 -7.90
C ILE A 4 -74.28 8.67 -8.40
N ASN A 5 -73.79 9.59 -7.57
CA ASN A 5 -72.70 10.49 -7.85
C ASN A 5 -71.34 9.79 -7.62
N PHE A 6 -70.72 9.28 -8.69
CA PHE A 6 -69.42 8.62 -8.66
C PHE A 6 -68.30 9.66 -8.84
N LYS A 7 -68.10 10.59 -7.88
CA LYS A 7 -67.16 11.72 -8.10
C LYS A 7 -66.26 12.12 -6.94
N ILE A 8 -65.95 11.21 -6.01
CA ILE A 8 -64.97 11.51 -4.93
C ILE A 8 -63.93 10.39 -4.71
N TRP A 9 -64.18 9.18 -5.19
CA TRP A 9 -63.27 8.04 -5.01
C TRP A 9 -62.28 7.91 -6.17
N ASN A 10 -61.28 8.80 -6.25
CA ASN A 10 -60.11 8.49 -7.09
C ASN A 10 -58.83 9.29 -6.77
N LYS A 11 -58.93 10.53 -6.29
CA LYS A 11 -57.74 11.38 -6.17
C LYS A 11 -56.83 11.03 -4.99
N SER A 12 -57.39 10.68 -3.82
CA SER A 12 -56.59 10.32 -2.64
C SER A 12 -55.98 8.91 -2.73
N CYS A 13 -56.67 7.93 -3.33
CA CYS A 13 -56.10 6.60 -3.58
C CYS A 13 -55.01 6.64 -4.66
N MET A 14 -55.18 7.42 -5.74
CA MET A 14 -54.11 7.60 -6.73
C MET A 14 -52.88 8.31 -6.15
N ALA A 15 -53.07 9.36 -5.34
CA ALA A 15 -51.96 10.07 -4.70
C ALA A 15 -51.16 9.18 -3.73
N GLY A 16 -51.85 8.34 -2.94
CA GLY A 16 -51.20 7.38 -2.05
C GLY A 16 -50.39 6.31 -2.79
N SER A 17 -50.92 5.78 -3.90
CA SER A 17 -50.22 4.78 -4.72
C SER A 17 -49.00 5.38 -5.43
N LEU A 18 -49.10 6.62 -5.92
CA LEU A 18 -47.98 7.33 -6.55
C LEU A 18 -46.85 7.63 -5.55
N MET A 19 -47.19 7.99 -4.31
CA MET A 19 -46.22 8.25 -3.24
C MET A 19 -45.52 6.96 -2.79
N LEU A 20 -46.23 5.83 -2.77
CA LEU A 20 -45.65 4.51 -2.50
C LEU A 20 -44.70 4.06 -3.61
N LEU A 21 -45.06 4.30 -4.88
CA LEU A 21 -44.20 4.03 -6.05
C LEU A 21 -42.94 4.92 -6.06
N LEU A 22 -43.04 6.19 -5.66
CA LEU A 22 -41.90 7.10 -5.52
C LEU A 22 -40.96 6.71 -4.36
N LEU A 23 -41.49 6.12 -3.27
CA LEU A 23 -40.67 5.59 -2.18
C LEU A 23 -39.94 4.30 -2.58
N LEU A 24 -40.50 3.51 -3.51
CA LEU A 24 -39.92 2.26 -3.99
C LEU A 24 -38.79 2.45 -5.03
N THR A 25 -38.73 3.59 -5.72
CA THR A 25 -37.68 3.87 -6.73
C THR A 25 -36.39 4.45 -6.13
N GLY A 26 -36.35 4.78 -4.84
CA GLY A 26 -35.16 5.30 -4.15
C GLY A 26 -34.13 4.25 -3.74
N CYS A 27 -34.47 2.96 -3.81
CA CYS A 27 -33.58 1.85 -3.44
C CYS A 27 -32.71 1.38 -4.61
N GLY A 28 -31.83 2.26 -5.10
CA GLY A 28 -30.74 1.88 -5.99
C GLY A 28 -29.56 1.30 -5.19
N GLY A 29 -29.36 -0.02 -5.23
CA GLY A 29 -28.17 -0.65 -4.67
C GLY A 29 -26.88 -0.13 -5.32
N MET A 30 -25.76 -0.15 -4.58
CA MET A 30 -24.46 0.25 -5.11
C MET A 30 -24.10 -0.62 -6.34
N LYS A 31 -24.06 0.01 -7.52
CA LYS A 31 -23.67 -0.61 -8.77
C LYS A 31 -22.23 -1.12 -8.65
N GLU A 32 -21.99 -2.35 -9.10
CA GLU A 32 -20.64 -2.91 -9.15
C GLU A 32 -19.78 -2.05 -10.07
N SER A 33 -18.67 -1.51 -9.54
CA SER A 33 -17.66 -0.88 -10.38
C SER A 33 -17.08 -1.99 -11.24
N ALA A 34 -17.40 -1.97 -12.54
CA ALA A 34 -16.64 -2.75 -13.50
C ALA A 34 -15.16 -2.37 -13.34
N LEU A 35 -14.27 -3.36 -13.34
CA LEU A 35 -12.85 -3.10 -13.57
C LEU A 35 -12.79 -2.34 -14.90
N THR A 36 -12.33 -1.09 -14.85
CA THR A 36 -12.18 -0.27 -16.05
C THR A 36 -11.36 -1.08 -17.05
N GLY A 37 -11.88 -1.25 -18.27
CA GLY A 37 -11.31 -2.15 -19.27
C GLY A 37 -9.80 -1.95 -19.41
N HIS A 38 -9.07 -3.06 -19.47
CA HIS A 38 -7.63 -3.06 -19.69
C HIS A 38 -7.29 -2.17 -20.89
N GLN A 39 -6.24 -1.35 -20.75
CA GLN A 39 -5.72 -0.58 -21.88
C GLN A 39 -5.46 -1.53 -23.04
N ALA A 40 -5.95 -1.19 -24.24
CA ALA A 40 -5.69 -1.98 -25.43
C ALA A 40 -4.19 -1.92 -25.74
N ILE A 41 -3.47 -2.97 -25.37
CA ILE A 41 -2.08 -3.21 -25.76
C ILE A 41 -2.06 -3.96 -27.09
N PRO A 42 -1.01 -3.77 -27.92
CA PRO A 42 -0.87 -4.55 -29.13
C PRO A 42 -0.77 -6.05 -28.79
N GLU A 43 -1.32 -6.88 -29.67
CA GLU A 43 -1.32 -8.35 -29.50
C GLU A 43 0.10 -8.93 -29.52
N ALA A 44 1.04 -8.24 -30.16
CA ALA A 44 2.47 -8.56 -30.16
C ALA A 44 3.31 -7.28 -30.10
N PHE A 45 4.48 -7.38 -29.46
CA PHE A 45 5.48 -6.31 -29.45
C PHE A 45 6.45 -6.50 -30.64
N GLU A 46 6.85 -5.41 -31.29
CA GLU A 46 7.84 -5.46 -32.37
C GLU A 46 9.18 -6.02 -31.88
N GLY A 47 9.82 -6.89 -32.67
CA GLY A 47 11.13 -7.49 -32.34
C GLY A 47 11.07 -8.80 -31.54
N GLN A 48 9.88 -9.38 -31.35
CA GLN A 48 9.72 -10.66 -30.65
C GLN A 48 10.29 -11.81 -31.49
N THR A 49 11.55 -12.15 -31.24
CA THR A 49 12.27 -13.27 -31.92
C THR A 49 12.23 -14.56 -31.10
N ASP A 50 11.85 -14.45 -29.82
CA ASP A 50 11.87 -15.55 -28.86
C ASP A 50 10.47 -16.11 -28.58
N THR A 51 10.36 -17.44 -28.53
CA THR A 51 9.11 -18.19 -28.34
C THR A 51 8.89 -18.60 -26.88
N THR A 52 9.84 -18.32 -25.97
CA THR A 52 9.69 -18.62 -24.55
C THR A 52 8.66 -17.69 -23.89
N GLN A 53 7.39 -18.09 -23.97
CA GLN A 53 6.26 -17.42 -23.29
C GLN A 53 6.19 -17.73 -21.78
N ASN A 54 7.04 -18.62 -21.28
CA ASN A 54 7.06 -19.00 -19.88
C ASN A 54 8.19 -18.26 -19.16
N GLY A 55 7.84 -17.47 -18.14
CA GLY A 55 8.80 -16.75 -17.31
C GLY A 55 9.76 -17.72 -16.64
N LEU A 56 11.01 -17.73 -17.12
CA LEU A 56 12.11 -18.47 -16.50
C LEU A 56 12.28 -18.02 -15.05
N SER A 57 12.62 -18.97 -14.18
CA SER A 57 13.05 -18.60 -12.83
C SER A 57 14.32 -17.76 -12.93
N TRP A 58 14.48 -16.76 -12.06
CA TRP A 58 15.71 -15.96 -12.04
C TRP A 58 16.96 -16.82 -11.80
N LYS A 59 16.82 -17.98 -11.12
CA LYS A 59 17.91 -18.95 -10.92
C LYS A 59 18.33 -19.64 -12.22
N GLU A 60 17.42 -19.78 -13.17
CA GLU A 60 17.69 -20.35 -14.50
C GLU A 60 18.24 -19.28 -15.44
N LEU A 61 17.82 -18.03 -15.26
CA LEU A 61 18.28 -16.89 -16.06
C LEU A 61 19.74 -16.53 -15.78
N PHE A 62 20.15 -16.52 -14.50
CA PHE A 62 21.52 -16.15 -14.11
C PHE A 62 22.35 -17.40 -13.81
N SER A 63 23.35 -17.70 -14.62
CA SER A 63 24.22 -18.88 -14.45
C SER A 63 25.37 -18.68 -13.45
N ASP A 64 25.66 -17.45 -13.05
CA ASP A 64 26.75 -17.15 -12.10
C ASP A 64 26.34 -17.44 -10.65
N GLN A 65 27.01 -18.43 -10.04
CA GLN A 65 26.76 -18.86 -8.67
C GLN A 65 26.92 -17.73 -7.64
N ARG A 66 27.89 -16.82 -7.83
CA ARG A 66 28.13 -15.72 -6.87
C ARG A 66 26.97 -14.73 -6.89
N LEU A 67 26.47 -14.42 -8.08
CA LEU A 67 25.29 -13.58 -8.24
C LEU A 67 24.07 -14.23 -7.58
N GLN A 68 23.88 -15.54 -7.76
CA GLN A 68 22.77 -16.24 -7.11
C GLN A 68 22.85 -16.17 -5.57
N GLU A 69 24.03 -16.33 -4.99
CA GLU A 69 24.26 -16.24 -3.55
C GLU A 69 24.01 -14.82 -3.00
N LEU A 70 24.41 -13.78 -3.75
CA LEU A 70 24.11 -12.39 -3.41
C LEU A 70 22.61 -12.11 -3.45
N ILE A 71 21.91 -12.60 -4.47
CA ILE A 71 20.45 -12.48 -4.58
C ILE A 71 19.76 -13.19 -3.41
N ASP A 72 20.14 -14.44 -3.11
CA ASP A 72 19.56 -15.20 -1.99
C ASP A 72 19.81 -14.49 -0.65
N THR A 73 21.02 -13.94 -0.45
CA THR A 73 21.36 -13.15 0.75
C THR A 73 20.52 -11.88 0.84
N ALA A 74 20.34 -11.17 -0.28
CA ALA A 74 19.52 -9.97 -0.35
C ALA A 74 18.06 -10.27 -0.04
N MET A 75 17.47 -11.33 -0.61
CA MET A 75 16.07 -11.70 -0.32
C MET A 75 15.82 -11.97 1.17
N LEU A 76 16.79 -12.56 1.87
CA LEU A 76 16.67 -12.90 3.28
C LEU A 76 16.84 -11.68 4.20
N HIS A 77 17.78 -10.79 3.87
CA HIS A 77 18.19 -9.72 4.79
C HIS A 77 17.65 -8.34 4.45
N ASN A 78 17.18 -8.11 3.23
CA ASN A 78 16.70 -6.82 2.75
C ASN A 78 15.50 -6.28 3.57
N TYR A 79 15.55 -4.99 3.91
CA TYR A 79 14.55 -4.34 4.77
C TYR A 79 13.23 -4.07 4.04
N GLU A 80 13.27 -3.79 2.75
CA GLU A 80 12.09 -3.57 1.91
C GLU A 80 11.28 -4.87 1.80
N MET A 81 11.95 -6.01 1.66
CA MET A 81 11.32 -7.33 1.70
C MET A 81 10.61 -7.62 3.03
N LYS A 82 11.28 -7.30 4.15
CA LYS A 82 10.69 -7.43 5.50
C LYS A 82 9.51 -6.48 5.69
N THR A 83 9.63 -5.24 5.24
CA THR A 83 8.58 -4.23 5.30
C THR A 83 7.37 -4.62 4.48
N GLY A 84 7.60 -5.16 3.28
CA GLY A 84 6.53 -5.66 2.40
C GLY A 84 5.76 -6.82 3.02
N LEU A 85 6.43 -7.75 3.71
CA LEU A 85 5.76 -8.79 4.50
C LEU A 85 4.85 -8.19 5.60
N GLN A 86 5.32 -7.17 6.31
CA GLN A 86 4.48 -6.51 7.32
C GLN A 86 3.27 -5.78 6.71
N ARG A 87 3.42 -5.21 5.51
CA ARG A 87 2.28 -4.62 4.79
C ARG A 87 1.23 -5.67 4.43
N ILE A 88 1.63 -6.89 4.06
CA ILE A 88 0.71 -8.01 3.85
C ILE A 88 -0.04 -8.34 5.15
N ASN A 89 0.69 -8.46 6.28
CA ASN A 89 0.07 -8.75 7.59
C ASN A 89 -0.95 -7.68 8.00
N VAL A 90 -0.63 -6.40 7.78
CA VAL A 90 -1.56 -5.29 8.03
C VAL A 90 -2.79 -5.38 7.13
N ALA A 91 -2.61 -5.69 5.85
CA ALA A 91 -3.73 -5.87 4.93
C ALA A 91 -4.63 -7.06 5.32
N GLU A 92 -4.03 -8.15 5.81
CA GLU A 92 -4.76 -9.32 6.32
C GLU A 92 -5.56 -8.99 7.59
N ALA A 93 -4.95 -8.27 8.54
CA ALA A 93 -5.63 -7.82 9.75
C ALA A 93 -6.83 -6.91 9.41
N ASN A 94 -6.67 -6.01 8.44
CA ASN A 94 -7.75 -5.17 7.94
C ASN A 94 -8.89 -5.98 7.28
N LEU A 95 -8.55 -7.04 6.54
CA LEU A 95 -9.54 -7.97 6.01
C LEU A 95 -10.29 -8.70 7.14
N ARG A 96 -9.58 -9.15 8.18
CA ARG A 96 -10.20 -9.78 9.37
C ARG A 96 -11.16 -8.82 10.08
N LEU A 97 -10.78 -7.56 10.25
CA LEU A 97 -11.66 -6.51 10.80
C LEU A 97 -12.88 -6.25 9.92
N ALA A 98 -12.71 -6.25 8.59
CA ALA A 98 -13.84 -6.09 7.68
C ALA A 98 -14.80 -7.29 7.74
N ARG A 99 -14.29 -8.50 7.93
CA ARG A 99 -15.11 -9.72 8.15
C ARG A 99 -15.84 -9.66 9.49
N SER A 100 -15.18 -9.25 10.57
CA SER A 100 -15.80 -9.22 11.90
C SER A 100 -16.97 -8.24 12.00
N ARG A 101 -16.96 -7.15 11.23
CA ARG A 101 -18.09 -6.20 11.14
C ARG A 101 -19.38 -6.80 10.60
N GLN A 102 -19.34 -7.98 9.96
CA GLN A 102 -20.56 -8.68 9.52
C GLN A 102 -21.25 -9.44 10.67
N LEU A 103 -20.57 -9.61 11.80
CA LEU A 103 -21.07 -10.31 12.98
C LEU A 103 -21.53 -9.30 14.04
N PRO A 104 -22.46 -9.69 14.93
CA PRO A 104 -22.79 -8.89 16.11
C PRO A 104 -21.56 -8.69 16.99
N SER A 105 -21.39 -7.47 17.50
CA SER A 105 -20.43 -7.16 18.56
C SER A 105 -21.14 -7.20 19.89
N VAL A 106 -20.52 -7.82 20.90
CA VAL A 106 -21.02 -7.87 22.28
C VAL A 106 -19.95 -7.32 23.20
N GLN A 107 -20.33 -6.36 24.05
CA GLN A 107 -19.43 -5.74 25.02
C GLN A 107 -20.05 -5.79 26.42
N ALA A 108 -19.21 -6.01 27.43
CA ALA A 108 -19.59 -5.76 28.81
C ALA A 108 -19.58 -4.25 29.05
N ASP A 109 -20.64 -3.73 29.64
CA ASP A 109 -20.84 -2.31 29.88
C ASP A 109 -21.24 -2.09 31.34
N LEU A 110 -20.53 -1.17 31.98
CA LEU A 110 -20.77 -0.71 33.33
C LEU A 110 -20.84 0.81 33.27
N SER A 111 -22.00 1.39 33.55
CA SER A 111 -22.20 2.83 33.58
C SER A 111 -22.87 3.28 34.86
N ALA A 112 -22.49 4.46 35.33
CA ALA A 112 -23.05 5.12 36.50
C ALA A 112 -23.18 6.61 36.18
N GLY A 113 -24.34 7.19 36.45
CA GLY A 113 -24.70 8.56 36.14
C GLY A 113 -25.73 9.11 37.11
N LEU A 114 -25.94 10.41 37.04
CA LEU A 114 -26.94 11.13 37.82
C LEU A 114 -27.78 11.97 36.86
N ASP A 115 -29.09 11.75 36.86
CA ASP A 115 -30.03 12.48 36.04
C ASP A 115 -30.67 13.61 36.85
N LYS A 116 -30.55 14.84 36.37
CA LYS A 116 -31.17 16.02 36.97
C LYS A 116 -32.23 16.58 36.03
N PHE A 117 -33.50 16.38 36.39
CA PHE A 117 -34.62 16.91 35.63
C PHE A 117 -34.79 18.43 35.88
N GLY A 118 -35.16 19.16 34.83
CA GLY A 118 -35.43 20.60 34.92
C GLY A 118 -36.69 20.88 35.73
N LYS A 119 -36.70 21.92 36.56
CA LYS A 119 -37.81 22.21 37.49
C LYS A 119 -39.19 22.38 36.83
N TYR A 120 -39.23 22.81 35.57
CA TYR A 120 -40.46 23.08 34.82
C TYR A 120 -40.66 22.12 33.63
N THR A 121 -40.04 20.93 33.66
CA THR A 121 -40.32 19.87 32.70
C THR A 121 -41.36 18.90 33.26
N ILE A 122 -41.98 18.12 32.37
CA ILE A 122 -42.97 17.09 32.77
C ILE A 122 -42.41 16.17 33.87
N ASP A 123 -41.18 15.68 33.72
CA ASP A 123 -40.53 14.80 34.70
C ASP A 123 -40.14 15.54 35.99
N GLY A 124 -39.70 16.80 35.89
CA GLY A 124 -39.30 17.57 37.08
C GLY A 124 -40.47 17.95 37.97
N VAL A 125 -41.58 18.40 37.38
CA VAL A 125 -42.82 18.69 38.11
C VAL A 125 -43.47 17.40 38.61
N GLY A 126 -43.52 16.36 37.77
CA GLY A 126 -44.07 15.05 38.14
C GLY A 126 -43.33 14.41 39.31
N ASN A 127 -41.99 14.38 39.28
CA ASN A 127 -41.18 13.84 40.38
C ASN A 127 -41.30 14.68 41.66
N TYR A 128 -41.39 16.00 41.53
CA TYR A 128 -41.62 16.89 42.67
C TYR A 128 -42.97 16.62 43.34
N ASP A 129 -44.07 16.64 42.57
CA ASP A 129 -45.43 16.44 43.07
C ASP A 129 -45.65 15.03 43.65
N THR A 130 -45.08 14.01 42.99
CA THR A 130 -45.12 12.62 43.46
C THR A 130 -44.55 12.47 44.87
N ASN A 131 -43.49 13.23 45.21
CA ASN A 131 -42.88 13.20 46.55
C ASN A 131 -43.76 13.83 47.65
N PHE A 132 -44.85 14.54 47.32
CA PHE A 132 -45.84 15.06 48.28
C PHE A 132 -47.10 14.20 48.39
N SER A 133 -47.18 13.09 47.64
CA SER A 133 -48.35 12.22 47.68
C SER A 133 -48.51 11.53 49.04
N PRO A 134 -49.69 11.59 49.68
CA PRO A 134 -49.93 10.91 50.97
C PRO A 134 -49.94 9.38 50.86
N ASN A 135 -49.96 8.83 49.64
CA ASN A 135 -49.96 7.39 49.38
C ASN A 135 -48.53 6.81 49.24
N ILE A 136 -47.50 7.65 49.33
CA ILE A 136 -46.09 7.29 49.16
C ILE A 136 -45.35 7.45 50.50
N ASP A 137 -44.51 6.47 50.83
CA ASP A 137 -43.67 6.53 52.05
C ASP A 137 -42.38 7.31 51.74
N SER A 138 -41.81 7.98 52.73
CA SER A 138 -40.51 8.64 52.71
C SER A 138 -39.38 7.85 52.04
N LYS A 139 -39.40 6.51 52.14
CA LYS A 139 -38.43 5.59 51.49
C LYS A 139 -38.62 5.44 49.98
N ARG A 140 -39.77 5.86 49.44
CA ARG A 140 -40.14 5.81 48.03
C ARG A 140 -40.05 7.18 47.35
N ASN A 141 -39.48 8.17 48.03
CA ASN A 141 -39.21 9.48 47.45
C ASN A 141 -38.17 9.36 46.32
N ILE A 142 -38.46 10.00 45.19
CA ILE A 142 -37.56 10.05 44.04
C ILE A 142 -36.45 11.06 44.36
N PRO A 143 -35.18 10.61 44.45
CA PRO A 143 -34.06 11.51 44.73
C PRO A 143 -33.80 12.45 43.55
N ASN A 144 -33.39 13.69 43.85
CA ASN A 144 -32.98 14.69 42.87
C ASN A 144 -31.55 15.17 43.18
N PRO A 145 -30.53 14.77 42.40
CA PRO A 145 -30.60 14.02 41.14
C PRO A 145 -30.89 12.52 41.34
N THR A 146 -31.44 11.89 40.31
CA THR A 146 -31.80 10.46 40.30
C THR A 146 -30.61 9.63 39.81
N GLY A 147 -30.29 8.53 40.50
CA GLY A 147 -29.21 7.63 40.10
C GLY A 147 -29.55 6.80 38.86
N ASN A 148 -28.62 6.73 37.90
CA ASN A 148 -28.73 5.96 36.68
C ASN A 148 -27.55 4.99 36.57
N PHE A 149 -27.78 3.70 36.82
CA PHE A 149 -26.74 2.69 36.84
C PHE A 149 -27.08 1.57 35.85
N PHE A 150 -26.10 1.13 35.06
CA PHE A 150 -26.21 -0.02 34.18
C PHE A 150 -25.03 -0.95 34.42
N ALA A 151 -25.30 -2.25 34.55
CA ALA A 151 -24.30 -3.30 34.56
C ALA A 151 -24.83 -4.47 33.74
N GLY A 152 -24.19 -4.79 32.63
CA GLY A 152 -24.66 -5.87 31.76
C GLY A 152 -23.90 -5.94 30.44
N PHE A 153 -24.47 -6.66 29.48
CA PHE A 153 -23.92 -6.75 28.13
C PHE A 153 -24.73 -5.91 27.15
N ARG A 154 -24.06 -5.21 26.24
CA ARG A 154 -24.68 -4.52 25.10
C ARG A 154 -24.24 -5.17 23.81
N SER A 155 -25.18 -5.36 22.89
CA SER A 155 -24.91 -5.90 21.56
C SER A 155 -25.26 -4.88 20.48
N SER A 156 -24.41 -4.76 19.46
CA SER A 156 -24.71 -3.96 18.27
C SER A 156 -24.41 -4.75 16.99
N TRP A 157 -25.33 -4.69 16.04
CA TRP A 157 -25.23 -5.38 14.75
C TRP A 157 -25.93 -4.58 13.65
N GLU A 158 -25.32 -4.52 12.48
CA GLU A 158 -25.86 -3.88 11.27
C GLU A 158 -26.20 -4.98 10.26
N LEU A 159 -27.49 -5.10 9.90
CA LEU A 159 -27.94 -6.03 8.86
C LEU A 159 -27.58 -5.48 7.48
N ASP A 160 -26.89 -6.28 6.66
CA ASP A 160 -26.36 -5.83 5.37
C ASP A 160 -27.35 -5.98 4.20
N ILE A 161 -28.49 -5.30 4.26
CA ILE A 161 -29.55 -5.39 3.23
C ILE A 161 -29.06 -4.86 1.87
N TRP A 162 -28.26 -3.79 1.89
CA TRP A 162 -27.79 -3.08 0.69
C TRP A 162 -26.38 -3.50 0.24
N GLY A 163 -25.75 -4.48 0.89
CA GLY A 163 -24.42 -4.99 0.54
C GLY A 163 -23.25 -4.06 0.89
N LYS A 164 -23.47 -3.00 1.69
CA LYS A 164 -22.43 -2.07 2.15
C LYS A 164 -21.30 -2.79 2.88
N LEU A 165 -21.63 -3.68 3.82
CA LEU A 165 -20.61 -4.40 4.59
C LEU A 165 -19.90 -5.45 3.72
N ASN A 166 -20.64 -6.13 2.84
CA ASN A 166 -20.10 -7.10 1.91
C ASN A 166 -19.13 -6.47 0.90
N LYS A 167 -19.47 -5.32 0.31
CA LYS A 167 -18.58 -4.58 -0.59
C LYS A 167 -17.35 -4.03 0.14
N ARG A 168 -17.47 -3.58 1.40
CA ARG A 168 -16.31 -3.21 2.25
C ARG A 168 -15.36 -4.39 2.49
N LYS A 169 -15.90 -5.58 2.78
CA LYS A 169 -15.12 -6.82 2.91
C LYS A 169 -14.42 -7.19 1.59
N GLN A 170 -15.15 -7.13 0.47
CA GLN A 170 -14.59 -7.39 -0.86
C GLN A 170 -13.43 -6.43 -1.19
N ALA A 171 -13.60 -5.13 -0.90
CA ALA A 171 -12.54 -4.15 -1.09
C ALA A 171 -11.31 -4.41 -0.20
N ALA A 172 -11.49 -4.81 1.06
CA ALA A 172 -10.39 -5.20 1.93
C ALA A 172 -9.65 -6.45 1.41
N PHE A 173 -10.39 -7.41 0.86
CA PHE A 173 -9.82 -8.62 0.24
C PHE A 173 -8.98 -8.28 -1.00
N LEU A 174 -9.48 -7.42 -1.88
CA LEU A 174 -8.72 -6.96 -3.05
C LEU A 174 -7.44 -6.20 -2.65
N ARG A 175 -7.48 -5.39 -1.59
CA ARG A 175 -6.27 -4.73 -1.06
C ARG A 175 -5.24 -5.73 -0.52
N TYR A 176 -5.69 -6.80 0.13
CA TYR A 176 -4.82 -7.89 0.57
C TYR A 176 -4.16 -8.60 -0.62
N LEU A 177 -4.92 -8.94 -1.67
CA LEU A 177 -4.35 -9.51 -2.89
C LEU A 177 -3.36 -8.55 -3.56
N ALA A 178 -3.70 -7.27 -3.67
CA ALA A 178 -2.79 -6.25 -4.20
C ALA A 178 -1.49 -6.14 -3.40
N SER A 179 -1.54 -6.28 -2.07
CA SER A 179 -0.34 -6.29 -1.23
C SER A 179 0.55 -7.52 -1.49
N LYS A 180 -0.06 -8.68 -1.78
CA LYS A 180 0.68 -9.90 -2.15
C LYS A 180 1.35 -9.78 -3.52
N GLU A 181 0.64 -9.25 -4.51
CA GLU A 181 1.24 -9.01 -5.83
C GLU A 181 2.31 -7.90 -5.77
N GLY A 182 2.10 -6.87 -4.94
CA GLY A 182 3.12 -5.86 -4.65
C GLY A 182 4.41 -6.47 -4.07
N GLN A 183 4.30 -7.48 -3.21
CA GLN A 183 5.47 -8.21 -2.69
C GLN A 183 6.22 -8.97 -3.80
N ARG A 184 5.51 -9.61 -4.72
CA ARG A 184 6.13 -10.28 -5.88
C ARG A 184 6.83 -9.27 -6.80
N TRP A 185 6.22 -8.11 -7.01
CA TRP A 185 6.87 -7.02 -7.75
C TRP A 185 8.16 -6.56 -7.07
N TYR A 186 8.14 -6.36 -5.74
CA TYR A 186 9.36 -6.03 -4.98
C TYR A 186 10.44 -7.11 -5.08
N GLN A 187 10.07 -8.39 -5.09
CA GLN A 187 11.01 -9.50 -5.30
C GLN A 187 11.71 -9.36 -6.67
N THR A 188 10.94 -9.19 -7.74
CA THR A 188 11.50 -9.00 -9.09
C THR A 188 12.40 -7.77 -9.15
N GLN A 189 11.99 -6.67 -8.54
CA GLN A 189 12.75 -5.43 -8.50
C GLN A 189 14.05 -5.56 -7.70
N LEU A 190 14.04 -6.32 -6.60
CA LEU A 190 15.23 -6.60 -5.81
C LEU A 190 16.23 -7.47 -6.59
N VAL A 191 15.75 -8.55 -7.21
CA VAL A 191 16.58 -9.43 -8.08
C VAL A 191 17.24 -8.61 -9.19
N SER A 192 16.47 -7.76 -9.87
CA SER A 192 16.98 -6.91 -10.95
C SER A 192 18.05 -5.93 -10.48
N GLN A 193 17.84 -5.25 -9.34
CA GLN A 193 18.81 -4.31 -8.80
C GLN A 193 20.11 -4.98 -8.37
N VAL A 194 20.02 -6.13 -7.70
CA VAL A 194 21.22 -6.89 -7.29
C VAL A 194 22.02 -7.32 -8.53
N ALA A 195 21.34 -7.83 -9.56
CA ALA A 195 22.00 -8.20 -10.81
C ALA A 195 22.66 -7.00 -11.51
N LEU A 196 21.99 -5.85 -11.56
CA LEU A 196 22.52 -4.63 -12.16
C LEU A 196 23.81 -4.18 -11.46
N LEU A 197 23.76 -4.05 -10.13
CA LEU A 197 24.91 -3.63 -9.33
C LEU A 197 26.07 -4.63 -9.41
N TYR A 198 25.78 -5.93 -9.46
CA TYR A 198 26.79 -6.96 -9.63
C TYR A 198 27.54 -6.82 -10.96
N PHE A 199 26.82 -6.65 -12.07
CA PHE A 199 27.46 -6.49 -13.38
C PHE A 199 28.13 -5.13 -13.55
N GLU A 200 27.63 -4.09 -12.89
CA GLU A 200 28.29 -2.79 -12.80
C GLU A 200 29.65 -2.91 -12.10
N LEU A 201 29.69 -3.54 -10.92
CA LEU A 201 30.93 -3.78 -10.19
C LEU A 201 31.93 -4.62 -11.01
N LEU A 202 31.46 -5.69 -11.67
CA LEU A 202 32.29 -6.50 -12.55
C LEU A 202 32.88 -5.68 -13.70
N THR A 203 32.09 -4.77 -14.28
CA THR A 203 32.54 -3.88 -15.35
C THR A 203 33.62 -2.93 -14.84
N LEU A 204 33.42 -2.32 -13.67
CA LEU A 204 34.41 -1.45 -13.03
C LEU A 204 35.71 -2.19 -12.72
N ASP A 205 35.64 -3.44 -12.25
CA ASP A 205 36.80 -4.29 -12.02
C ASP A 205 37.61 -4.54 -13.30
N LYS A 206 36.92 -4.82 -14.42
CA LYS A 206 37.58 -5.03 -15.71
C LYS A 206 38.18 -3.73 -16.24
N GLU A 207 37.49 -2.62 -16.10
CA GLU A 207 38.00 -1.31 -16.51
C GLU A 207 39.25 -0.93 -15.69
N ALA A 208 39.22 -1.11 -14.37
CA ALA A 208 40.37 -0.87 -13.49
C ALA A 208 41.58 -1.72 -13.91
N HIS A 209 41.36 -2.99 -14.25
CA HIS A 209 42.41 -3.88 -14.72
C HIS A 209 43.02 -3.42 -16.05
N ILE A 210 42.20 -3.03 -17.02
CA ILE A 210 42.66 -2.50 -18.32
C ILE A 210 43.43 -1.19 -18.12
N LEU A 211 42.95 -0.29 -17.27
CA LEU A 211 43.64 0.96 -16.96
C LEU A 211 45.00 0.72 -16.33
N GLN A 212 45.14 -0.26 -15.42
CA GLN A 212 46.45 -0.63 -14.89
C GLN A 212 47.40 -1.18 -15.97
N GLN A 213 46.89 -1.98 -16.91
CA GLN A 213 47.70 -2.45 -18.04
C GLN A 213 48.15 -1.26 -18.91
N ASN A 214 47.26 -0.32 -19.20
CA ASN A 214 47.57 0.89 -19.96
C ASN A 214 48.60 1.78 -19.25
N ILE A 215 48.49 1.95 -17.93
CA ILE A 215 49.47 2.69 -17.12
C ILE A 215 50.85 2.07 -17.27
N ARG A 216 50.98 0.74 -17.13
CA ARG A 216 52.28 0.06 -17.28
C ARG A 216 52.87 0.23 -18.69
N LEU A 217 52.04 0.20 -19.72
CA LEU A 217 52.48 0.41 -21.11
C LEU A 217 52.92 1.86 -21.33
N GLN A 218 52.18 2.82 -20.79
CA GLN A 218 52.50 4.25 -20.90
C GLN A 218 53.75 4.62 -20.08
N GLU A 219 53.97 4.00 -18.92
CA GLU A 219 55.21 4.15 -18.13
C GLU A 219 56.44 3.72 -18.94
N LYS A 220 56.38 2.57 -19.61
CA LYS A 220 57.42 2.14 -20.55
C LYS A 220 57.57 3.09 -21.73
N GLY A 221 56.46 3.60 -22.25
CA GLY A 221 56.47 4.60 -23.33
C GLY A 221 57.21 5.88 -22.93
N VAL A 222 56.96 6.38 -21.72
CA VAL A 222 57.67 7.52 -21.12
C VAL A 222 59.16 7.23 -20.98
N GLU A 223 59.54 6.05 -20.47
CA GLU A 223 60.94 5.63 -20.33
C GLU A 223 61.67 5.63 -21.69
N ILE A 224 61.05 5.05 -22.73
CA ILE A 224 61.63 4.97 -24.08
C ILE A 224 61.82 6.37 -24.68
N ILE A 225 60.82 7.25 -24.59
CA ILE A 225 60.92 8.59 -25.20
C ILE A 225 61.92 9.49 -24.44
N GLU A 226 62.06 9.31 -23.13
CA GLU A 226 63.09 9.97 -22.32
C GLU A 226 64.50 9.54 -22.75
N ALA A 227 64.72 8.24 -22.97
CA ALA A 227 65.98 7.73 -23.49
C ALA A 227 66.29 8.26 -24.91
N GLN A 228 65.29 8.35 -25.79
CA GLN A 228 65.46 8.94 -27.11
C GLN A 228 65.79 10.43 -27.06
N LEU A 229 65.20 11.18 -26.13
CA LEU A 229 65.53 12.60 -25.92
C LEU A 229 66.98 12.76 -25.48
N ALA A 230 67.45 11.93 -24.54
CA ALA A 230 68.84 11.94 -24.08
C ALA A 230 69.83 11.63 -25.22
N GLY A 231 69.43 10.77 -26.16
CA GLY A 231 70.19 10.48 -27.38
C GLY A 231 70.00 11.49 -28.53
N GLY A 232 69.29 12.61 -28.32
CA GLY A 232 69.04 13.64 -29.34
C GLY A 232 68.08 13.23 -30.47
N ARG A 233 67.31 12.15 -30.28
CA ARG A 233 66.39 11.58 -31.29
C ARG A 233 64.91 11.91 -31.05
N ALA A 234 64.58 12.62 -29.96
CA ALA A 234 63.23 13.07 -29.64
C ALA A 234 63.24 14.51 -29.10
N THR A 235 62.06 15.10 -28.91
CA THR A 235 61.90 16.48 -28.41
C THR A 235 61.33 16.49 -26.99
N ALA A 236 61.60 17.58 -26.24
CA ALA A 236 61.01 17.78 -24.91
C ALA A 236 59.47 17.87 -24.94
N LEU A 237 58.90 18.32 -26.07
CA LEU A 237 57.46 18.31 -26.29
C LEU A 237 56.90 16.88 -26.33
N ALA A 238 57.57 15.96 -27.03
CA ALA A 238 57.15 14.56 -27.08
C ALA A 238 57.14 13.91 -25.69
N VAL A 239 58.20 14.12 -24.89
CA VAL A 239 58.24 13.62 -23.49
C VAL A 239 57.08 14.19 -22.67
N SER A 240 56.82 15.50 -22.76
CA SER A 240 55.70 16.14 -22.06
C SER A 240 54.33 15.57 -22.45
N GLN A 241 54.12 15.26 -23.74
CA GLN A 241 52.88 14.64 -24.23
C GLN A 241 52.67 13.23 -23.65
N PHE A 242 53.71 12.39 -23.67
CA PHE A 242 53.64 11.04 -23.09
C PHE A 242 53.38 11.09 -21.58
N ARG A 243 54.05 11.99 -20.85
CA ARG A 243 53.81 12.19 -19.41
C ARG A 243 52.38 12.68 -19.13
N ALA A 244 51.86 13.61 -19.93
CA ALA A 244 50.49 14.10 -19.79
C ALA A 244 49.47 12.97 -20.01
N GLN A 245 49.67 12.12 -21.02
CA GLN A 245 48.81 10.96 -21.27
C GLN A 245 48.86 9.95 -20.11
N LEU A 246 50.05 9.68 -19.56
CA LEU A 246 50.21 8.82 -18.38
C LEU A 246 49.45 9.37 -17.18
N MET A 247 49.61 10.66 -16.88
CA MET A 247 48.92 11.30 -15.75
C MET A 247 47.40 11.31 -15.95
N GLY A 248 46.90 11.54 -17.17
CA GLY A 248 45.48 11.44 -17.47
C GLY A 248 44.90 10.04 -17.23
N THR A 249 45.63 9.00 -17.64
CA THR A 249 45.22 7.61 -17.39
C THR A 249 45.27 7.25 -15.90
N LYS A 250 46.30 7.72 -15.18
CA LYS A 250 46.38 7.57 -13.71
C LYS A 250 45.20 8.26 -13.01
N GLY A 251 44.80 9.45 -13.47
CA GLY A 251 43.62 10.16 -12.97
C GLY A 251 42.34 9.33 -13.08
N ARG A 252 42.03 8.82 -14.28
CA ARG A 252 40.87 7.94 -14.49
C ARG A 252 40.90 6.67 -13.64
N ALA A 253 42.08 6.08 -13.44
CA ALA A 253 42.21 4.90 -12.59
C ALA A 253 41.87 5.18 -11.11
N TYR A 254 42.05 6.42 -10.64
CA TYR A 254 41.56 6.82 -9.31
C TYR A 254 40.05 6.96 -9.28
N GLU A 255 39.44 7.56 -10.31
CA GLU A 255 37.99 7.71 -10.42
C GLU A 255 37.29 6.36 -10.41
N ILE A 256 37.74 5.40 -11.23
CA ILE A 256 37.17 4.04 -11.26
C ILE A 256 37.30 3.34 -9.90
N ARG A 257 38.45 3.50 -9.22
CA ARG A 257 38.64 2.93 -7.89
C ARG A 257 37.69 3.53 -6.85
N GLN A 258 37.33 4.80 -7.01
CA GLN A 258 36.35 5.43 -6.14
C GLN A 258 34.95 4.85 -6.43
N SER A 259 34.56 4.75 -7.69
CA SER A 259 33.28 4.13 -8.08
C SER A 259 33.14 2.71 -7.54
N GLN A 260 34.18 1.87 -7.62
CA GLN A 260 34.18 0.50 -7.06
C GLN A 260 33.89 0.43 -5.55
N LYS A 261 34.17 1.49 -4.79
CA LYS A 261 33.88 1.54 -3.35
C LYS A 261 32.48 2.03 -3.04
N GLU A 262 31.89 2.78 -3.96
CA GLU A 262 30.56 3.38 -3.81
C GLU A 262 29.46 2.43 -4.32
N THR A 263 29.78 1.57 -5.28
CA THR A 263 28.96 0.44 -5.75
C THR A 263 28.98 -0.72 -4.75
#